data_AF-A0A6G5ZVS8-F1
#
_entry.id   AF-A0A6G5ZVS8-F1
#
_cell.length_a   1.000
_cell.length_b   1.000
_cell.length_c   1.000
_cell.angle_alpha   90.00
_cell.angle_beta   90.00
_cell.angle_gamma   90.00
#
_symmetry.space_group_name_H-M   'P 1'
#
loop_
_entity.id
_entity.type
_entity.pdbx_description
1 polymer ?
#
loop_
_entity_poly.entity_id
_entity_poly.type
_entity_poly.pdbx_seq_one_letter_code
_entity_poly.pdbx_strand_id
1 'polypeptide(L)'
;STSRCCHGHDCCYNKVEMYGCNPKVLTYRFYAQGDKIKCVKSRDRCEKMVCECDQKAASCFQKHLFSYNPQFRNLPVGSCRAQRPFC
;
A
#
# COMPACT_ATOMS: atom_id res chain seq x y z
N SER A 1 11.47 -5.84 2.36
CA SER A 1 10.86 -6.36 3.61
C SER A 1 9.44 -5.88 3.68
N THR A 2 8.55 -6.58 4.40
CA THR A 2 7.14 -6.19 4.56
C THR A 2 6.98 -4.77 5.06
N SER A 3 7.79 -4.33 6.05
CA SER A 3 7.76 -2.95 6.56
C SER A 3 8.10 -1.89 5.51
N ARG A 4 9.01 -2.20 4.56
CA ARG A 4 9.35 -1.29 3.44
C ARG A 4 8.22 -1.18 2.42
N CYS A 5 7.40 -2.22 2.26
CA CYS A 5 6.20 -2.14 1.43
C CYS A 5 5.17 -1.16 2.03
N CYS A 6 4.96 -1.20 3.35
CA CYS A 6 4.09 -0.25 4.04
C CYS A 6 4.61 1.18 3.92
N HIS A 7 5.91 1.41 4.12
CA HIS A 7 6.50 2.75 3.94
C HIS A 7 6.30 3.28 2.52
N GLY A 8 6.54 2.46 1.49
CA GLY A 8 6.28 2.85 0.11
C GLY A 8 4.79 3.09 -0.20
N HIS A 9 3.88 2.37 0.48
CA HIS A 9 2.44 2.56 0.39
C HIS A 9 2.01 3.88 1.04
N ASP A 10 2.49 4.18 2.24
CA ASP A 10 2.25 5.46 2.91
C ASP A 10 2.73 6.65 2.06
N CYS A 11 3.91 6.54 1.45
CA CYS A 11 4.43 7.58 0.55
C CYS A 11 3.57 7.74 -0.71
N CYS A 12 3.01 6.64 -1.21
CA CYS A 12 2.05 6.68 -2.30
C CYS A 12 0.77 7.41 -1.87
N TYR A 13 0.22 7.08 -0.71
CA TYR A 13 -0.97 7.74 -0.15
C TYR A 13 -0.73 9.22 0.13
N ASN A 14 0.43 9.63 0.66
CA ASN A 14 0.78 11.04 0.82
C ASN A 14 0.70 11.79 -0.51
N LYS A 15 1.23 11.19 -1.59
CA LYS A 15 1.13 11.77 -2.94
C LYS A 15 -0.32 11.85 -3.42
N VAL A 16 -1.15 10.84 -3.13
CA VAL A 16 -2.58 10.84 -3.46
C VAL A 16 -3.32 11.95 -2.70
N GLU A 17 -3.04 12.12 -1.41
CA GLU A 17 -3.57 13.20 -0.57
C GLU A 17 -3.15 14.58 -1.11
N MET A 18 -1.90 14.76 -1.56
CA MET A 18 -1.44 16.00 -2.20
C MET A 18 -2.18 16.36 -3.49
N TYR A 19 -2.83 15.39 -4.14
CA TYR A 19 -3.69 15.64 -5.30
C TYR A 19 -5.16 15.87 -4.94
N GLY A 20 -5.48 16.04 -3.66
CA GLY A 20 -6.82 16.36 -3.17
C GLY A 20 -7.74 15.14 -3.01
N CYS A 21 -7.19 13.93 -3.05
CA CYS A 21 -7.94 12.69 -2.87
C CYS A 21 -7.91 12.25 -1.40
N ASN A 22 -8.91 11.48 -0.95
CA ASN A 22 -8.91 10.87 0.38
C ASN A 22 -8.74 9.35 0.27
N PRO A 23 -7.49 8.83 0.24
CA PRO A 23 -7.23 7.43 -0.07
C PRO A 23 -7.71 6.46 1.01
N LYS A 24 -7.95 6.93 2.24
CA LYS A 24 -8.33 6.09 3.39
C LYS A 24 -9.81 5.70 3.40
N VAL A 25 -10.65 6.44 2.68
CA VAL A 25 -12.11 6.21 2.64
C VAL A 25 -12.64 5.95 1.23
N LEU A 26 -11.80 6.12 0.21
CA LEU A 26 -12.17 5.93 -1.18
C LEU A 26 -12.29 4.44 -1.52
N THR A 27 -13.37 4.08 -2.21
CA THR A 27 -13.54 2.75 -2.77
C THR A 27 -13.13 2.73 -4.24
N TYR A 28 -12.54 1.63 -4.70
CA TYR A 28 -12.18 1.43 -6.11
C TYR A 28 -12.45 -0.03 -6.50
N ARG A 29 -12.44 -0.33 -7.81
CA ARG A 29 -12.66 -1.68 -8.33
C ARG A 29 -11.35 -2.32 -8.81
N PHE A 30 -11.17 -3.59 -8.48
CA PHE A 30 -10.03 -4.39 -8.94
C PHE A 30 -10.48 -5.82 -9.23
N TYR A 31 -9.62 -6.58 -9.92
CA TYR A 31 -9.78 -8.02 -10.09
C TYR A 31 -8.42 -8.71 -9.95
N ALA A 32 -8.45 -9.99 -9.57
CA ALA A 32 -7.28 -10.85 -9.59
C ALA A 32 -7.18 -11.58 -10.93
N GLN A 33 -5.99 -11.63 -11.50
CA GLN A 33 -5.66 -12.44 -12.65
C GLN A 33 -4.49 -13.34 -12.26
N GLY A 34 -4.82 -14.53 -11.78
CA GLY A 34 -3.87 -15.41 -11.11
C GLY A 34 -3.33 -14.75 -9.84
N ASP A 35 -2.02 -14.64 -9.77
CA ASP A 35 -1.22 -14.10 -8.67
C ASP A 35 -1.01 -12.57 -8.78
N LYS A 36 -1.62 -11.91 -9.77
CA LYS A 36 -1.53 -10.47 -10.00
C LYS A 36 -2.87 -9.77 -9.75
N ILE A 37 -2.84 -8.67 -9.01
CA ILE A 37 -3.97 -7.74 -8.90
C ILE A 37 -3.96 -6.78 -10.10
N LYS A 38 -5.14 -6.43 -10.62
CA LYS A 38 -5.33 -5.47 -11.70
C LYS A 38 -6.41 -4.46 -11.31
N CYS A 39 -6.10 -3.18 -11.47
CA CYS A 39 -7.08 -2.11 -11.31
C CYS A 39 -8.06 -2.10 -12.48
N VAL A 40 -9.35 -2.05 -12.18
CA VAL A 40 -10.38 -1.79 -13.18
C VAL A 40 -10.22 -0.35 -13.65
N LYS A 41 -10.37 -0.10 -14.96
CA LYS A 41 -10.32 1.26 -15.49
C LYS A 41 -11.42 2.11 -14.84
N SER A 42 -11.02 3.21 -14.22
CA SER A 42 -11.95 4.24 -13.71
C SER A 42 -11.74 5.56 -14.43
N ARG A 43 -12.82 6.32 -14.58
CA ARG A 43 -12.77 7.74 -15.00
C ARG A 43 -12.44 8.66 -13.83
N ASP A 44 -12.66 8.18 -12.60
CA ASP A 44 -12.24 8.89 -11.40
C ASP A 44 -10.73 8.70 -11.19
N ARG A 45 -10.02 9.83 -11.17
CA ARG A 45 -8.58 9.86 -10.99
C ARG A 45 -8.17 9.36 -9.60
N CYS A 46 -8.91 9.72 -8.55
CA CYS A 46 -8.61 9.29 -7.19
C CYS A 46 -8.74 7.77 -7.09
N GLU A 47 -9.80 7.18 -7.65
CA GLU A 47 -9.99 5.72 -7.60
C GLU A 47 -8.83 4.99 -8.27
N LYS A 48 -8.40 5.49 -9.43
CA LYS A 48 -7.25 4.94 -10.16
C LYS A 48 -5.97 5.02 -9.32
N MET A 49 -5.68 6.18 -8.74
CA MET A 49 -4.44 6.39 -7.98
C MET A 49 -4.38 5.55 -6.71
N VAL A 50 -5.49 5.46 -5.96
CA VAL A 50 -5.56 4.61 -4.75
C VAL A 50 -5.37 3.14 -5.14
N CYS A 51 -6.08 2.67 -6.17
CA CYS A 51 -5.93 1.31 -6.63
C CYS A 51 -4.49 0.96 -7.03
N GLU A 52 -3.80 1.86 -7.74
CA GLU A 52 -2.41 1.64 -8.16
C GLU A 52 -1.44 1.60 -6.96
N CYS A 53 -1.67 2.42 -5.92
CA CYS A 53 -0.91 2.34 -4.66
C CYS A 53 -1.09 0.98 -4.00
N ASP A 54 -2.34 0.51 -3.89
CA ASP A 54 -2.69 -0.73 -3.19
C ASP A 54 -2.25 -1.97 -3.98
N GLN A 55 -2.38 -1.94 -5.31
CA GLN A 55 -1.84 -2.95 -6.22
C GLN A 55 -0.32 -3.09 -6.03
N LYS A 56 0.41 -1.97 -5.99
CA LYS A 56 1.87 -1.98 -5.79
C LYS A 56 2.24 -2.52 -4.41
N ALA A 57 1.51 -2.16 -3.36
CA ALA A 57 1.71 -2.67 -2.01
C ALA A 57 1.47 -4.19 -1.95
N ALA A 58 0.35 -4.67 -2.49
CA ALA A 58 0.02 -6.10 -2.55
C ALA A 58 1.09 -6.91 -3.28
N SER A 59 1.53 -6.46 -4.45
CA SER A 59 2.63 -7.10 -5.18
C SER A 59 3.96 -7.05 -4.42
N CYS A 60 4.23 -6.01 -3.63
CA CYS A 60 5.40 -5.94 -2.77
C CYS A 60 5.34 -6.96 -1.63
N PHE A 61 4.18 -7.12 -0.99
CA PHE A 61 3.98 -8.11 0.07
C PHE A 61 4.16 -9.54 -0.45
N GLN A 62 3.63 -9.84 -1.63
CA GLN A 62 3.81 -11.14 -2.28
C GLN A 62 5.29 -11.54 -2.42
N LYS A 63 6.15 -10.59 -2.80
CA LYS A 63 7.62 -10.82 -2.92
C LYS A 63 8.31 -11.08 -1.59
N HIS A 64 7.68 -10.75 -0.47
CA HIS A 64 8.25 -10.87 0.87
C HIS A 64 7.56 -11.92 1.75
N LEU A 65 6.66 -12.75 1.20
CA LEU A 65 5.94 -13.79 1.93
C LEU A 65 6.89 -14.74 2.68
N PHE A 66 7.96 -15.20 2.03
CA PHE A 66 8.94 -16.11 2.64
C PHE A 66 9.74 -15.48 3.80
N SER A 67 9.84 -14.15 3.82
CA SER A 67 10.55 -13.38 4.85
C SER A 67 9.62 -12.74 5.88
N TYR A 68 8.32 -13.03 5.79
CA TYR A 68 7.34 -12.48 6.71
C TYR A 68 7.49 -13.12 8.09
N ASN A 69 7.66 -12.29 9.12
CA ASN A 69 7.67 -12.75 10.51
C ASN A 69 6.33 -12.36 11.19
N PRO A 70 5.49 -13.34 11.56
CA PRO A 70 4.22 -13.10 12.25
C PRO A 70 4.35 -12.32 13.56
N GLN A 71 5.51 -12.33 14.22
CA GLN A 71 5.74 -11.58 15.47
C GLN A 71 5.64 -10.06 15.29
N PHE A 72 5.80 -9.55 14.07
CA PHE A 72 5.62 -8.12 13.77
C PHE A 72 4.17 -7.73 13.53
N ARG A 73 3.24 -8.70 13.52
CA ARG A 73 1.80 -8.40 13.41
C ARG A 73 1.35 -7.68 14.67
N ASN A 74 0.70 -6.53 14.51
CA ASN A 74 0.22 -5.67 15.60
C ASN A 74 1.35 -5.19 16.54
N LEU A 75 2.58 -5.07 16.04
CA LEU A 75 3.68 -4.51 16.82
C LEU A 75 3.34 -3.06 17.23
N PRO A 76 3.40 -2.72 18.53
CA PRO A 76 3.16 -1.35 18.99
C PRO A 76 4.18 -0.39 18.40
N VAL A 77 3.73 0.81 18.02
CA VAL A 77 4.61 1.85 17.46
C VAL A 77 5.75 2.22 18.43
N GLY A 78 5.51 2.19 19.74
CA GLY A 78 6.53 2.43 20.76
C GLY A 78 7.69 1.41 20.77
N SER A 79 7.51 0.25 20.14
CA SER A 79 8.56 -0.76 19.98
C SER A 79 9.47 -0.49 18.77
N CYS A 80 9.13 0.48 17.91
CA CYS A 80 9.95 0.88 16.78
C CYS A 80 11.14 1.73 17.25
N ARG A 81 12.37 1.29 16.96
CA ARG A 81 13.60 1.95 17.45
C ARG A 81 14.22 2.97 16.50
N ALA A 82 13.87 2.91 15.22
CA ALA A 82 14.45 3.77 14.18
C ALA A 82 13.46 4.86 13.77
N GLN A 83 13.99 6.00 13.30
CA GLN A 83 13.17 7.06 12.73
C GLN A 83 12.48 6.56 11.46
N ARG A 84 11.26 7.06 11.22
CA ARG A 84 10.52 6.80 9.98
C ARG A 84 11.29 7.44 8.81
N PRO A 85 11.67 6.68 7.77
CA PRO A 85 12.34 7.25 6.62
C PRO A 85 11.46 8.26 5.90
N PHE A 86 12.08 9.23 5.24
CA PHE A 86 11.37 10.14 4.34
C PHE A 86 10.75 9.40 3.16
N CYS A 87 9.68 10.00 2.65
CA CYS A 87 9.25 9.84 1.27
C CYS A 87 10.12 10.77 0.40
#